data_AF-A0A979FPM0-F1
#
_entry.id   AF-A0A979FPM0-F1
#
_cell.length_a   1.000
_cell.length_b   1.000
_cell.length_c   1.000
_cell.angle_alpha   90.00
_cell.angle_beta   90.00
_cell.angle_gamma   90.00
#
_symmetry.space_group_name_H-M   'P 1'
#
loop_
_entity.id
_entity.type
_entity.pdbx_description
1 polymer ?
#
loop_
_entity_poly.entity_id
_entity_poly.type
_entity_poly.pdbx_seq_one_letter_code
_entity_poly.pdbx_strand_id
1 'polypeptide(L)'
;MFKFKKKEHAPHSSSTCEGQYIIQYEKGLVNNKLVYVNIEKSTVLAAHPSTGWCITHLNYWDEIKDKQGSFGGFHFGGGETPADNIWQDFSVIEPKGFIFVSKPSTNNYAKCDGVYVYEDRIDKINGRDVYVNRTNGKFLAGHPNSGWCITDLCYLDEVQRTQGAFGGFHSVSSFEPEDGNWASYEVSKFGPFDAKHDTIYKKSSWVKHENTTVSFKAVANSGVVRTDEDFHEMRKRCISLNCGGFAWRKPHYNQYGEEDDPPVCFFYRRSQNELRLSFVSSDKYDFYIAPEKFCPDCRFVPFRDPAPSCHVNWLAGRPVHSFACQIVVPFTTSSTYYCVGGFHCGYSGIQQHCDQKQQILFSVWNDSCASSKVKNCCVYPGIVAKPFGGEGMGMQAIGVSGDTCGSSDCSLAAWTPGTAYTFVIRAYPLAGGTEFACYVHKPHCGWQLVARHERPEAPRSARGKLEDLYSFIEDFSGNSLRRRANFAAWVQLDPGAQWEPVRRIKGTSTADKEVPNKSVRLVTENSYQKVELVSGGEALEHFSLYEGYLSNPLPVPDILKELGK
;
A
#
# COMPACT_ATOMS: atom_id res chain seq x y z
N MET A 1 4.42 6.78 -33.00
CA MET A 1 4.94 5.41 -33.17
C MET A 1 3.73 4.49 -33.35
N PHE A 2 3.86 3.30 -33.93
CA PHE A 2 2.81 2.26 -34.00
C PHE A 2 3.46 0.87 -33.86
N LYS A 3 2.78 -0.09 -33.24
CA LYS A 3 3.26 -1.48 -33.16
C LYS A 3 2.35 -2.39 -33.96
N PHE A 4 2.91 -3.04 -34.97
CA PHE A 4 2.21 -4.00 -35.81
C PHE A 4 2.46 -5.40 -35.29
N LYS A 5 1.41 -6.06 -34.80
CA LYS A 5 1.46 -7.45 -34.32
C LYS A 5 0.81 -8.35 -35.36
N LYS A 6 1.55 -9.34 -35.85
CA LYS A 6 1.02 -10.30 -36.81
C LYS A 6 -0.16 -11.09 -36.20
N LYS A 7 -1.24 -11.26 -36.95
CA LYS A 7 -2.37 -12.13 -36.56
C LYS A 7 -2.02 -13.60 -36.76
N GLU A 8 -2.64 -14.50 -36.00
CA GLU A 8 -2.33 -15.94 -36.05
C GLU A 8 -2.54 -16.56 -37.43
N HIS A 9 -3.54 -16.10 -38.19
CA HIS A 9 -3.83 -16.59 -39.54
C HIS A 9 -2.97 -15.96 -40.64
N ALA A 10 -2.15 -14.96 -40.33
CA ALA A 10 -1.38 -14.23 -41.32
C ALA A 10 -0.14 -15.02 -41.78
N PRO A 11 0.25 -14.92 -43.06
CA PRO A 11 1.35 -15.72 -43.62
C PRO A 11 2.70 -15.39 -42.95
N HIS A 12 3.64 -16.34 -42.99
CA HIS A 12 4.97 -16.17 -42.41
C HIS A 12 5.73 -14.97 -42.99
N SER A 13 5.50 -14.63 -44.27
CA SER A 13 6.08 -13.46 -44.92
C SER A 13 5.73 -12.15 -44.20
N SER A 14 4.57 -12.06 -43.56
CA SER A 14 4.12 -10.86 -42.83
C SER A 14 4.95 -10.57 -41.57
N SER A 15 5.74 -11.54 -41.06
CA SER A 15 6.71 -11.31 -39.97
C SER A 15 7.88 -10.39 -40.36
N THR A 16 8.06 -10.10 -41.65
CA THR A 16 9.03 -9.09 -42.11
C THR A 16 8.54 -7.66 -41.87
N CYS A 17 7.24 -7.47 -41.65
CA CYS A 17 6.60 -6.16 -41.46
C CYS A 17 5.99 -5.99 -40.05
N GLU A 18 6.23 -6.93 -39.14
CA GLU A 18 5.82 -6.80 -37.73
C GLU A 18 6.86 -6.00 -36.91
N GLY A 19 6.42 -5.40 -35.82
CA GLY A 19 7.29 -4.65 -34.90
C GLY A 19 6.93 -3.18 -34.78
N GLN A 20 7.86 -2.39 -34.25
CA GLN A 20 7.64 -0.98 -33.92
C GLN A 20 8.04 -0.07 -35.10
N TYR A 21 7.10 0.78 -35.53
CA TYR A 21 7.29 1.85 -36.49
C TYR A 21 7.35 3.18 -35.76
N ILE A 22 8.52 3.81 -35.75
CA ILE A 22 8.78 5.07 -35.03
C ILE A 22 8.70 6.23 -36.03
N ILE A 23 8.09 7.34 -35.62
CA ILE A 23 7.97 8.54 -36.46
C ILE A 23 9.36 9.10 -36.80
N GLN A 24 9.56 9.59 -38.02
CA GLN A 24 10.80 10.20 -38.49
C GLN A 24 10.51 11.61 -39.00
N TYR A 25 10.67 12.63 -38.15
CA TYR A 25 10.31 14.01 -38.48
C TYR A 25 11.20 14.59 -39.60
N GLU A 26 12.46 14.20 -39.63
CA GLU A 26 13.47 14.59 -40.61
C GLU A 26 13.18 14.06 -42.02
N LYS A 27 12.36 13.02 -42.14
CA LYS A 27 11.95 12.45 -43.42
C LYS A 27 10.80 13.24 -44.08
N GLY A 28 10.25 14.24 -43.39
CA GLY A 28 9.19 15.09 -43.93
C GLY A 28 7.85 14.36 -44.09
N LEU A 29 7.04 14.82 -45.04
CA LEU A 29 5.69 14.30 -45.27
C LEU A 29 5.61 13.50 -46.57
N VAL A 30 4.79 12.46 -46.55
CA VAL A 30 4.35 11.72 -47.75
C VAL A 30 2.83 11.80 -47.79
N ASN A 31 2.28 12.28 -48.90
CA ASN A 31 0.83 12.49 -49.06
C ASN A 31 0.23 13.27 -47.89
N ASN A 32 0.91 14.35 -47.46
CA ASN A 32 0.57 15.21 -46.33
C ASN A 32 0.52 14.53 -44.95
N LYS A 33 1.07 13.33 -44.78
CA LYS A 33 1.16 12.65 -43.49
C LYS A 33 2.61 12.31 -43.12
N LEU A 34 2.82 12.15 -41.81
CA LEU A 34 4.12 11.80 -41.22
C LEU A 34 4.50 10.36 -41.58
N VAL A 35 5.80 10.14 -41.67
CA VAL A 35 6.38 8.84 -42.03
C VAL A 35 6.90 8.13 -40.79
N TYR A 36 6.69 6.81 -40.73
CA TYR A 36 7.17 5.97 -39.65
C TYR A 36 8.10 4.89 -40.20
N VAL A 37 9.18 4.58 -39.48
CA VAL A 37 10.19 3.60 -39.92
C VAL A 37 10.37 2.55 -38.84
N ASN A 38 10.46 1.29 -39.28
CA ASN A 38 10.94 0.18 -38.49
C ASN A 38 12.37 -0.13 -38.96
N ILE A 39 13.35 0.35 -38.20
CA ILE A 39 14.78 0.25 -38.54
C ILE A 39 15.23 -1.21 -38.52
N GLU A 40 14.81 -1.98 -37.51
CA GLU A 40 15.17 -3.40 -37.36
C GLU A 40 14.75 -4.24 -38.56
N LYS A 41 13.58 -3.92 -39.13
CA LYS A 41 13.02 -4.63 -40.28
C LYS A 41 13.32 -3.97 -41.61
N SER A 42 14.02 -2.83 -41.63
CA SER A 42 14.27 -2.04 -42.84
C SER A 42 12.99 -1.75 -43.64
N THR A 43 11.90 -1.40 -42.95
CA THR A 43 10.61 -1.09 -43.57
C THR A 43 10.12 0.31 -43.19
N VAL A 44 9.31 0.89 -44.07
CA VAL A 44 8.69 2.21 -43.91
C VAL A 44 7.17 2.09 -44.01
N LEU A 45 6.48 2.81 -43.13
CA LEU A 45 5.05 2.99 -43.10
C LEU A 45 4.75 4.43 -43.52
N ALA A 46 4.10 4.59 -44.67
CA ALA A 46 3.78 5.87 -45.27
C ALA A 46 2.33 5.92 -45.74
N ALA A 47 1.76 7.13 -45.83
CA ALA A 47 0.38 7.29 -46.25
C ALA A 47 0.21 6.98 -47.73
N HIS A 48 -0.85 6.24 -48.06
CA HIS A 48 -1.18 5.84 -49.42
C HIS A 48 -2.57 6.37 -49.79
N PRO A 49 -2.73 7.06 -50.94
CA PRO A 49 -3.90 7.89 -51.20
C PRO A 49 -5.21 7.10 -51.33
N SER A 50 -5.17 5.83 -51.76
CA SER A 50 -6.38 5.01 -51.95
C SER A 50 -6.69 4.04 -50.82
N THR A 51 -5.71 3.72 -49.97
CA THR A 51 -5.82 2.65 -48.96
C THR A 51 -5.51 3.14 -47.54
N GLY A 52 -5.31 4.44 -47.34
CA GLY A 52 -4.94 5.04 -46.06
C GLY A 52 -3.43 4.99 -45.82
N TRP A 53 -2.90 3.80 -45.52
CA TRP A 53 -1.49 3.58 -45.19
C TRP A 53 -0.93 2.34 -45.87
N CYS A 54 0.38 2.31 -46.03
CA CYS A 54 1.12 1.26 -46.71
C CYS A 54 2.46 0.99 -46.03
N ILE A 55 2.77 -0.28 -45.79
CA ILE A 55 4.11 -0.74 -45.36
C ILE A 55 4.87 -1.24 -46.59
N THR A 56 6.09 -0.73 -46.76
CA THR A 56 6.99 -1.13 -47.84
C THR A 56 8.45 -1.14 -47.37
N HIS A 57 9.38 -1.57 -48.21
CA HIS A 57 10.80 -1.63 -47.87
C HIS A 57 11.40 -0.22 -47.82
N LEU A 58 12.26 0.05 -46.84
CA LEU A 58 12.87 1.37 -46.64
C LEU A 58 13.77 1.77 -47.82
N ASN A 59 14.28 0.81 -48.59
CA ASN A 59 15.08 1.07 -49.81
C ASN A 59 14.30 1.80 -50.90
N TYR A 60 12.96 1.79 -50.88
CA TYR A 60 12.14 2.56 -51.82
C TYR A 60 11.86 3.99 -51.34
N TRP A 61 12.47 4.41 -50.24
CA TRP A 61 12.18 5.70 -49.60
C TRP A 61 12.34 6.90 -50.54
N ASP A 62 13.43 6.96 -51.30
CA ASP A 62 13.69 8.10 -52.18
C ASP A 62 12.62 8.21 -53.28
N GLU A 63 12.20 7.08 -53.85
CA GLU A 63 11.11 7.03 -54.85
C GLU A 63 9.77 7.47 -54.24
N ILE A 64 9.43 6.98 -53.04
CA ILE A 64 8.17 7.31 -52.34
C ILE A 64 8.12 8.81 -52.02
N LYS A 65 9.25 9.36 -51.56
CA LYS A 65 9.37 10.78 -51.19
C LYS A 65 9.20 11.68 -52.40
N ASP A 66 9.84 11.35 -53.52
CA ASP A 66 9.83 12.19 -54.72
C ASP A 66 8.52 12.11 -55.49
N LYS A 67 7.89 10.92 -55.53
CA LYS A 67 6.70 10.70 -56.36
C LYS A 67 5.43 11.35 -55.80
N GLN A 68 5.27 11.45 -54.47
CA GLN A 68 4.07 11.94 -53.78
C GLN A 68 2.76 11.46 -54.46
N GLY A 69 2.27 10.28 -54.09
CA GLY A 69 1.07 9.70 -54.69
C GLY A 69 0.94 8.22 -54.39
N SER A 70 0.49 7.42 -55.37
CA SER A 70 0.37 5.96 -55.22
C SER A 70 1.72 5.25 -55.45
N PHE A 71 2.01 4.29 -54.57
CA PHE A 71 3.23 3.48 -54.57
C PHE A 71 2.92 2.05 -54.10
N GLY A 72 3.76 1.10 -54.53
CA GLY A 72 3.62 -0.31 -54.14
C GLY A 72 4.08 -0.57 -52.71
N GLY A 73 3.54 -1.63 -52.11
CA GLY A 73 3.98 -2.11 -50.82
C GLY A 73 3.40 -3.47 -50.49
N PHE A 74 3.82 -4.00 -49.34
CA PHE A 74 3.52 -5.36 -48.92
C PHE A 74 2.15 -5.46 -48.26
N HIS A 75 1.79 -4.45 -47.47
CA HIS A 75 0.58 -4.46 -46.67
C HIS A 75 -0.05 -3.08 -46.64
N PHE A 76 -1.37 -3.06 -46.72
CA PHE A 76 -2.19 -1.85 -46.76
C PHE A 76 -3.27 -1.93 -45.68
N GLY A 77 -3.67 -0.78 -45.17
CA GLY A 77 -4.69 -0.66 -44.13
C GLY A 77 -4.67 0.74 -43.53
N GLY A 78 -5.30 0.94 -42.38
CA GLY A 78 -5.35 2.27 -41.78
C GLY A 78 -6.53 3.11 -42.26
N GLY A 79 -6.54 4.36 -41.82
CA GLY A 79 -7.51 5.39 -42.22
C GLY A 79 -6.88 6.76 -42.07
N GLU A 80 -7.44 7.59 -41.19
CA GLU A 80 -6.81 8.86 -40.81
C GLU A 80 -5.45 8.58 -40.14
N THR A 81 -5.41 7.62 -39.22
CA THR A 81 -4.20 7.07 -38.59
C THR A 81 -3.92 5.64 -39.05
N PRO A 82 -2.69 5.12 -38.88
CA PRO A 82 -2.38 3.71 -39.11
C PRO A 82 -3.17 2.75 -38.22
N ALA A 83 -3.70 3.20 -37.08
CA ALA A 83 -4.48 2.35 -36.18
C ALA A 83 -5.95 2.23 -36.61
N ASP A 84 -6.44 3.11 -37.48
CA ASP A 84 -7.83 3.09 -37.95
C ASP A 84 -8.07 1.93 -38.93
N ASN A 85 -9.32 1.45 -39.01
CA ASN A 85 -9.73 0.37 -39.92
C ASN A 85 -8.98 -0.97 -39.76
N ILE A 86 -9.39 -1.96 -40.56
CA ILE A 86 -8.90 -3.34 -40.45
C ILE A 86 -7.67 -3.52 -41.34
N TRP A 87 -6.53 -3.80 -40.72
CA TRP A 87 -5.40 -4.43 -41.39
C TRP A 87 -5.65 -5.92 -41.53
N GLN A 88 -5.48 -6.48 -42.73
CA GLN A 88 -5.78 -7.89 -42.99
C GLN A 88 -4.93 -8.82 -42.10
N ASP A 89 -3.61 -8.56 -42.07
CA ASP A 89 -2.62 -9.45 -41.47
C ASP A 89 -2.12 -9.00 -40.09
N PHE A 90 -2.45 -7.77 -39.67
CA PHE A 90 -1.91 -7.17 -38.46
C PHE A 90 -3.00 -6.63 -37.53
N SER A 91 -2.74 -6.70 -36.24
CA SER A 91 -3.37 -5.85 -35.25
C SER A 91 -2.42 -4.69 -34.98
N VAL A 92 -2.92 -3.47 -35.16
CA VAL A 92 -2.12 -2.25 -34.93
C VAL A 92 -2.43 -1.74 -33.53
N ILE A 93 -1.39 -1.62 -32.72
CA ILE A 93 -1.45 -1.06 -31.38
C ILE A 93 -0.90 0.35 -31.47
N GLU A 94 -1.75 1.33 -31.17
CA GLU A 94 -1.33 2.71 -30.97
C GLU A 94 -0.56 2.81 -29.63
N PRO A 95 0.63 3.41 -29.61
CA PRO A 95 1.43 3.52 -28.41
C PRO A 95 0.74 4.47 -27.43
N LYS A 96 0.71 4.06 -26.17
CA LYS A 96 0.37 4.92 -25.04
C LYS A 96 1.59 5.16 -24.17
N GLY A 97 1.65 6.28 -23.47
CA GLY A 97 2.76 6.56 -22.57
C GLY A 97 2.79 8.00 -22.06
N PHE A 98 3.96 8.41 -21.56
CA PHE A 98 4.17 9.71 -20.95
C PHE A 98 5.35 10.46 -21.59
N ILE A 99 5.23 11.77 -21.68
CA ILE A 99 6.27 12.69 -22.12
C ILE A 99 6.72 13.49 -20.91
N PHE A 100 8.02 13.40 -20.61
CA PHE A 100 8.67 14.17 -19.55
C PHE A 100 9.46 15.31 -20.20
N VAL A 101 9.08 16.55 -19.91
CA VAL A 101 9.75 17.76 -20.38
C VAL A 101 10.43 18.43 -19.20
N SER A 102 11.73 18.69 -19.27
CA SER A 102 12.43 19.39 -18.19
C SER A 102 11.89 20.80 -17.98
N LYS A 103 11.59 21.15 -16.73
CA LYS A 103 11.14 22.49 -16.36
C LYS A 103 12.25 23.52 -16.61
N PRO A 104 11.90 24.77 -16.99
CA PRO A 104 12.87 25.85 -17.10
C PRO A 104 13.73 25.95 -15.84
N SER A 105 15.04 26.19 -15.99
CA SER A 105 16.01 26.33 -14.89
C SER A 105 16.18 25.13 -13.93
N THR A 106 15.69 23.94 -14.29
CA THR A 106 15.97 22.71 -13.53
C THR A 106 17.02 21.84 -14.22
N ASN A 107 17.85 21.15 -13.45
CA ASN A 107 18.83 20.21 -14.01
C ASN A 107 18.15 18.88 -14.35
N ASN A 108 18.30 18.42 -15.59
CA ASN A 108 17.89 17.10 -16.05
C ASN A 108 18.84 16.01 -15.50
N TYR A 109 18.80 15.81 -14.18
CA TYR A 109 19.63 14.82 -13.50
C TYR A 109 19.30 13.40 -13.99
N ALA A 110 20.35 12.65 -14.35
CA ALA A 110 20.30 11.30 -14.92
C ALA A 110 19.57 11.17 -16.27
N LYS A 111 19.32 12.28 -16.99
CA LYS A 111 18.68 12.30 -18.32
C LYS A 111 17.32 11.57 -18.32
N CYS A 112 16.44 11.94 -17.39
CA CYS A 112 15.15 11.28 -17.22
C CYS A 112 14.02 11.91 -18.04
N ASP A 113 14.29 12.99 -18.78
CA ASP A 113 13.38 13.55 -19.78
C ASP A 113 13.14 12.58 -20.96
N GLY A 114 12.16 12.92 -21.80
CA GLY A 114 11.84 12.18 -23.02
C GLY A 114 10.57 11.36 -22.93
N VAL A 115 10.43 10.42 -23.86
CA VAL A 115 9.19 9.69 -24.10
C VAL A 115 9.29 8.29 -23.50
N TYR A 116 8.40 8.00 -22.55
CA TYR A 116 8.25 6.70 -21.92
C TYR A 116 7.05 5.99 -22.53
N VAL A 117 7.30 4.85 -23.19
CA VAL A 117 6.28 4.12 -23.96
C VAL A 117 5.90 2.85 -23.22
N TYR A 118 4.60 2.56 -23.15
CA TYR A 118 4.10 1.31 -22.59
C TYR A 118 4.65 0.09 -23.36
N GLU A 119 5.10 -0.93 -22.64
CA GLU A 119 5.60 -2.18 -23.22
C GLU A 119 4.80 -3.37 -22.68
N ASP A 120 4.03 -4.02 -23.56
CA ASP A 120 3.10 -5.12 -23.25
C ASP A 120 3.78 -6.43 -22.81
N ARG A 121 5.09 -6.57 -23.03
CA ARG A 121 5.88 -7.76 -22.69
C ARG A 121 6.52 -7.69 -21.30
N ILE A 122 6.47 -6.54 -20.65
CA ILE A 122 7.04 -6.34 -19.32
C ILE A 122 5.91 -6.57 -18.31
N ASP A 123 6.09 -7.50 -17.38
CA ASP A 123 5.10 -7.72 -16.33
C ASP A 123 4.98 -6.48 -15.46
N LYS A 124 3.83 -6.36 -14.81
CA LYS A 124 3.58 -5.24 -13.91
C LYS A 124 4.59 -5.22 -12.77
N ILE A 125 5.04 -4.02 -12.42
CA ILE A 125 5.88 -3.76 -11.25
C ILE A 125 5.01 -3.06 -10.22
N ASN A 126 4.91 -3.63 -9.02
CA ASN A 126 4.04 -3.17 -7.94
C ASN A 126 2.58 -2.99 -8.40
N GLY A 127 2.11 -3.91 -9.25
CA GLY A 127 0.76 -3.90 -9.80
C GLY A 127 0.49 -2.83 -10.86
N ARG A 128 1.52 -2.09 -11.32
CA ARG A 128 1.39 -1.02 -12.32
C ARG A 128 2.07 -1.36 -13.65
N ASP A 129 1.53 -0.80 -14.73
CA ASP A 129 2.12 -0.87 -16.07
C ASP A 129 3.53 -0.25 -16.06
N VAL A 130 4.44 -0.81 -16.86
CA VAL A 130 5.82 -0.30 -17.00
C VAL A 130 5.95 0.45 -18.31
N TYR A 131 6.61 1.60 -18.27
CA TYR A 131 6.85 2.45 -19.42
C TYR A 131 8.34 2.64 -19.63
N VAL A 132 8.83 2.44 -20.85
CA VAL A 132 10.26 2.40 -21.16
C VAL A 132 10.65 3.58 -22.03
N ASN A 133 11.70 4.27 -21.63
CA ASN A 133 12.43 5.22 -22.46
C ASN A 133 13.74 4.55 -22.90
N ARG A 134 13.72 3.93 -24.08
CA ARG A 134 14.89 3.22 -24.63
C ARG A 134 16.03 4.17 -25.00
N THR A 135 15.71 5.38 -25.46
CA THR A 135 16.69 6.39 -25.86
C THR A 135 17.62 6.76 -24.71
N ASN A 136 17.06 6.94 -23.50
CA ASN A 136 17.82 7.32 -22.32
C ASN A 136 18.14 6.13 -21.39
N GLY A 137 17.77 4.91 -21.78
CA GLY A 137 17.96 3.71 -20.97
C GLY A 137 17.26 3.81 -19.62
N LYS A 138 16.00 4.23 -19.59
CA LYS A 138 15.21 4.40 -18.36
C LYS A 138 13.91 3.62 -18.43
N PHE A 139 13.36 3.30 -17.27
CA PHE A 139 11.96 2.89 -17.15
C PHE A 139 11.26 3.62 -16.01
N LEU A 140 9.96 3.80 -16.18
CA LEU A 140 9.01 4.35 -15.22
C LEU A 140 8.13 3.20 -14.74
N ALA A 141 8.09 2.98 -13.44
CA ALA A 141 7.31 1.91 -12.82
C ALA A 141 6.69 2.36 -11.50
N GLY A 142 5.70 1.59 -11.03
CA GLY A 142 5.07 1.82 -9.74
C GLY A 142 6.06 1.64 -8.61
N HIS A 143 6.07 2.55 -7.64
CA HIS A 143 6.89 2.48 -6.44
C HIS A 143 5.99 2.53 -5.19
N PRO A 144 6.15 1.60 -4.22
CA PRO A 144 5.17 1.43 -3.13
C PRO A 144 5.11 2.65 -2.20
N ASN A 145 6.22 3.34 -1.98
CA ASN A 145 6.27 4.46 -1.04
C ASN A 145 5.94 5.81 -1.70
N SER A 146 6.09 5.90 -3.01
CA SER A 146 6.10 7.18 -3.70
C SER A 146 5.35 7.12 -5.02
N GLY A 147 4.38 6.23 -5.20
CA GLY A 147 3.52 6.18 -6.39
C GLY A 147 4.23 5.68 -7.66
N TRP A 148 5.06 6.53 -8.25
CA TRP A 148 5.83 6.27 -9.48
C TRP A 148 7.30 6.64 -9.31
N CYS A 149 8.19 5.86 -9.94
CA CYS A 149 9.63 6.11 -9.90
C CYS A 149 10.28 5.82 -11.25
N ILE A 150 11.24 6.68 -11.64
CA ILE A 150 12.11 6.50 -12.80
C ILE A 150 13.44 5.93 -12.35
N THR A 151 13.87 4.83 -12.96
CA THR A 151 15.17 4.21 -12.70
C THR A 151 15.82 3.70 -13.99
N ASP A 152 17.04 3.17 -13.87
CA ASP A 152 17.83 2.70 -15.01
C ASP A 152 17.32 1.36 -15.55
N LEU A 153 17.27 1.24 -16.88
CA LEU A 153 16.75 0.05 -17.56
C LEU A 153 17.54 -1.22 -17.23
N CYS A 154 18.80 -1.10 -16.81
CA CYS A 154 19.61 -2.25 -16.40
C CYS A 154 19.08 -2.96 -15.13
N TYR A 155 18.28 -2.27 -14.30
CA TYR A 155 17.69 -2.84 -13.09
C TYR A 155 16.32 -3.47 -13.32
N LEU A 156 15.77 -3.40 -14.54
CA LEU A 156 14.39 -3.82 -14.81
C LEU A 156 14.12 -5.27 -14.39
N ASP A 157 14.99 -6.21 -14.78
CA ASP A 157 14.82 -7.63 -14.47
C ASP A 157 14.86 -7.91 -12.96
N GLU A 158 15.74 -7.21 -12.23
CA GLU A 158 15.83 -7.34 -10.78
C GLU A 158 14.56 -6.81 -10.11
N VAL A 159 14.14 -5.58 -10.45
CA VAL A 159 12.97 -4.92 -9.87
C VAL A 159 11.68 -5.69 -10.17
N GLN A 160 11.53 -6.22 -11.39
CA GLN A 160 10.38 -7.05 -11.76
C GLN A 160 10.35 -8.36 -10.96
N ARG A 161 11.50 -8.96 -10.67
CA ARG A 161 11.59 -10.19 -9.87
C ARG A 161 11.35 -9.94 -8.39
N THR A 162 11.90 -8.87 -7.82
CA THR A 162 11.83 -8.59 -6.39
C THR A 162 10.52 -7.95 -5.98
N GLN A 163 9.93 -7.12 -6.86
CA GLN A 163 8.82 -6.24 -6.53
C GLN A 163 9.15 -5.37 -5.29
N GLY A 164 8.21 -4.57 -4.81
CA GLY A 164 8.43 -3.69 -3.66
C GLY A 164 9.25 -2.45 -3.99
N ALA A 165 9.96 -1.92 -2.98
CA ALA A 165 10.70 -0.66 -3.10
C ALA A 165 12.01 -0.85 -3.87
N PHE A 166 12.37 0.13 -4.70
CA PHE A 166 13.62 0.13 -5.48
C PHE A 166 14.18 1.54 -5.61
N GLY A 167 15.50 1.63 -5.82
CA GLY A 167 16.17 2.91 -6.02
C GLY A 167 15.83 3.50 -7.39
N GLY A 168 15.66 4.82 -7.44
CA GLY A 168 15.50 5.55 -8.70
C GLY A 168 15.92 7.00 -8.59
N PHE A 169 15.98 7.67 -9.74
CA PHE A 169 16.51 9.02 -9.87
C PHE A 169 15.47 10.08 -9.50
N HIS A 170 14.22 9.82 -9.84
CA HIS A 170 13.09 10.73 -9.60
C HIS A 170 11.86 9.90 -9.24
N SER A 171 11.03 10.42 -8.34
CA SER A 171 9.77 9.78 -7.96
C SER A 171 8.71 10.82 -7.62
N VAL A 172 7.43 10.45 -7.76
CA VAL A 172 6.32 11.34 -7.43
C VAL A 172 5.17 10.58 -6.81
N SER A 173 4.72 11.04 -5.64
CA SER A 173 3.57 10.47 -4.95
C SER A 173 2.26 10.91 -5.60
N SER A 174 1.94 10.35 -6.76
CA SER A 174 0.69 10.57 -7.48
C SER A 174 0.03 9.28 -7.94
N PHE A 175 -1.23 9.38 -8.34
CA PHE A 175 -1.95 8.23 -8.88
C PHE A 175 -1.51 7.93 -10.31
N GLU A 176 -1.61 8.85 -11.26
CA GLU A 176 -0.97 8.74 -12.58
C GLU A 176 0.27 9.65 -12.66
N PRO A 177 1.26 9.34 -13.52
CA PRO A 177 2.47 10.14 -13.64
C PRO A 177 2.20 11.62 -13.96
N GLU A 178 1.24 11.94 -14.82
CA GLU A 178 0.92 13.31 -15.21
C GLU A 178 0.22 14.13 -14.11
N ASP A 179 -0.46 13.47 -13.16
CA ASP A 179 -1.09 14.14 -12.02
C ASP A 179 -0.04 14.54 -10.95
N GLY A 180 1.20 14.04 -11.07
CA GLY A 180 2.25 14.25 -10.09
C GLY A 180 2.96 15.59 -10.20
N ASN A 181 3.23 16.23 -9.06
CA ASN A 181 4.13 17.38 -9.01
C ASN A 181 5.60 16.93 -9.05
N TRP A 182 6.10 16.61 -10.25
CA TRP A 182 7.50 16.26 -10.46
C TRP A 182 8.40 17.47 -10.25
N ALA A 183 9.44 17.33 -9.43
CA ALA A 183 10.33 18.43 -9.07
C ALA A 183 10.98 19.10 -10.29
N SER A 184 11.43 18.29 -11.27
CA SER A 184 12.21 18.76 -12.42
C SER A 184 11.51 18.63 -13.77
N TYR A 185 10.29 18.08 -13.81
CA TYR A 185 9.63 17.76 -15.08
C TYR A 185 8.18 18.23 -15.10
N GLU A 186 7.72 18.63 -16.29
CA GLU A 186 6.31 18.64 -16.66
C GLU A 186 6.00 17.33 -17.38
N VAL A 187 4.90 16.69 -16.99
CA VAL A 187 4.56 15.35 -17.50
C VAL A 187 3.20 15.40 -18.17
N SER A 188 3.12 14.82 -19.37
CA SER A 188 1.88 14.72 -20.14
C SER A 188 1.70 13.31 -20.68
N LYS A 189 0.46 12.85 -20.80
CA LYS A 189 0.13 11.54 -21.38
C LYS A 189 -0.10 11.65 -22.90
N PHE A 190 0.19 10.59 -23.65
CA PHE A 190 -0.13 10.48 -25.08
C PHE A 190 -0.64 9.10 -25.44
N GLY A 191 -1.44 9.01 -26.51
CA GLY A 191 -2.03 7.76 -26.99
C GLY A 191 -3.31 7.36 -26.25
N PRO A 192 -3.89 6.19 -26.58
CA PRO A 192 -5.18 5.77 -26.08
C PRO A 192 -5.04 5.21 -24.67
N PHE A 193 -4.92 6.11 -23.70
CA PHE A 193 -5.35 5.82 -22.33
C PHE A 193 -6.87 5.68 -22.37
N ASP A 194 -7.41 4.67 -21.69
CA ASP A 194 -8.81 4.29 -21.78
C ASP A 194 -9.73 5.49 -21.48
N ALA A 195 -10.20 6.16 -22.55
CA ALA A 195 -10.97 7.42 -22.48
C ALA A 195 -12.31 7.25 -21.74
N LYS A 196 -12.70 6.00 -21.44
CA LYS A 196 -13.79 5.68 -20.52
C LYS A 196 -13.57 6.29 -19.15
N HIS A 197 -12.34 6.30 -18.63
CA HIS A 197 -12.06 6.75 -17.28
C HIS A 197 -12.20 8.27 -17.11
N ASP A 198 -11.75 9.08 -18.07
CA ASP A 198 -11.81 10.56 -17.98
C ASP A 198 -13.25 11.11 -17.92
N THR A 199 -14.24 10.36 -18.43
CA THR A 199 -15.67 10.72 -18.28
C THR A 199 -16.31 10.20 -16.98
N ILE A 200 -15.74 9.16 -16.35
CA ILE A 200 -16.23 8.52 -15.13
C ILE A 200 -15.87 9.34 -13.87
N TYR A 201 -14.80 10.13 -13.90
CA TYR A 201 -14.36 10.93 -12.74
C TYR A 201 -15.18 12.20 -12.48
N LYS A 202 -16.06 12.57 -13.40
CA LYS A 202 -16.86 13.80 -13.30
C LYS A 202 -17.82 13.72 -12.12
N LYS A 203 -17.86 14.76 -11.29
CA LYS A 203 -18.71 14.86 -10.09
C LYS A 203 -20.17 14.49 -10.35
N SER A 204 -20.72 14.86 -11.51
CA SER A 204 -22.12 14.63 -11.89
C SER A 204 -22.52 13.18 -12.12
N SER A 205 -21.56 12.25 -12.30
CA SER A 205 -21.86 10.83 -12.52
C SER A 205 -21.83 9.98 -11.24
N TRP A 206 -21.41 10.56 -10.11
CA TRP A 206 -21.33 9.87 -8.82
C TRP A 206 -22.57 10.13 -7.98
N VAL A 207 -23.02 9.12 -7.25
CA VAL A 207 -24.17 9.24 -6.34
C VAL A 207 -23.67 9.31 -4.90
N LYS A 208 -24.00 10.39 -4.20
CA LYS A 208 -23.75 10.56 -2.76
C LYS A 208 -24.96 10.06 -1.96
N HIS A 209 -24.71 9.27 -0.93
CA HIS A 209 -25.66 8.85 0.09
C HIS A 209 -25.21 9.39 1.44
N GLU A 210 -25.98 10.30 2.02
CA GLU A 210 -25.61 10.92 3.29
C GLU A 210 -25.86 9.99 4.47
N ASN A 211 -25.08 10.18 5.54
CA ASN A 211 -25.22 9.42 6.78
C ASN A 211 -25.26 7.90 6.55
N THR A 212 -24.38 7.41 5.67
CA THR A 212 -24.39 6.04 5.17
C THR A 212 -22.97 5.50 5.14
N THR A 213 -22.82 4.24 5.54
CA THR A 213 -21.63 3.41 5.34
C THR A 213 -22.03 2.03 4.82
N VAL A 214 -21.09 1.09 4.73
CA VAL A 214 -21.31 -0.29 4.28
C VAL A 214 -20.81 -1.29 5.32
N SER A 215 -21.31 -2.52 5.28
CA SER A 215 -20.85 -3.60 6.16
C SER A 215 -19.51 -4.22 5.74
N PHE A 216 -19.02 -3.91 4.54
CA PHE A 216 -17.75 -4.42 4.01
C PHE A 216 -16.54 -3.74 4.66
N LYS A 217 -15.39 -4.37 4.51
CA LYS A 217 -14.11 -3.79 4.92
C LYS A 217 -13.47 -3.01 3.78
N ALA A 218 -12.88 -1.86 4.11
CA ALA A 218 -12.17 -1.04 3.15
C ALA A 218 -10.83 -1.68 2.78
N VAL A 219 -10.43 -1.55 1.51
CA VAL A 219 -9.14 -2.04 0.99
C VAL A 219 -8.04 -0.98 1.02
N ALA A 220 -8.40 0.28 1.23
CA ALA A 220 -7.47 1.39 1.36
C ALA A 220 -8.16 2.58 2.02
N ASN A 221 -7.38 3.48 2.60
CA ASN A 221 -7.81 4.79 3.04
C ASN A 221 -7.03 5.90 2.30
N SER A 222 -7.54 7.13 2.40
CA SER A 222 -6.87 8.33 1.89
C SER A 222 -6.18 9.12 2.99
N GLY A 223 -5.41 10.14 2.57
CA GLY A 223 -5.11 11.27 3.44
C GLY A 223 -6.35 12.13 3.69
N VAL A 224 -6.15 13.31 4.26
CA VAL A 224 -7.24 14.25 4.59
C VAL A 224 -7.97 14.72 3.32
N VAL A 225 -9.31 14.72 3.36
CA VAL A 225 -10.19 15.12 2.24
C VAL A 225 -11.18 16.17 2.74
N ARG A 226 -11.10 17.39 2.20
CA ARG A 226 -11.99 18.51 2.59
C ARG A 226 -12.55 19.28 1.40
N THR A 227 -11.77 19.43 0.35
CA THR A 227 -12.10 20.28 -0.79
C THR A 227 -12.76 19.49 -1.91
N ASP A 228 -13.47 20.18 -2.81
CA ASP A 228 -14.03 19.55 -4.00
C ASP A 228 -12.95 18.92 -4.91
N GLU A 229 -11.74 19.50 -4.90
CA GLU A 229 -10.57 18.96 -5.61
C GLU A 229 -10.10 17.65 -4.97
N ASP A 230 -10.01 17.59 -3.64
CA ASP A 230 -9.68 16.35 -2.93
C ASP A 230 -10.68 15.25 -3.30
N PHE A 231 -11.98 15.56 -3.32
CA PHE A 231 -13.01 14.61 -3.73
C PHE A 231 -12.90 14.20 -5.20
N HIS A 232 -12.45 15.08 -6.09
CA HIS A 232 -12.18 14.72 -7.48
C HIS A 232 -11.05 13.68 -7.56
N GLU A 233 -9.96 13.90 -6.82
CA GLU A 233 -8.87 12.93 -6.70
C GLU A 233 -9.30 11.62 -6.05
N MET A 234 -10.21 11.65 -5.06
CA MET A 234 -10.74 10.42 -4.46
C MET A 234 -11.61 9.63 -5.44
N ARG A 235 -12.37 10.29 -6.31
CA ARG A 235 -13.11 9.59 -7.39
C ARG A 235 -12.14 8.93 -8.36
N LYS A 236 -11.06 9.63 -8.77
CA LYS A 236 -10.00 9.04 -9.58
C LYS A 236 -9.43 7.79 -8.93
N ARG A 237 -9.00 7.93 -7.66
CA ARG A 237 -8.43 6.85 -6.85
C ARG A 237 -9.37 5.67 -6.63
N CYS A 238 -10.67 5.89 -6.47
CA CYS A 238 -11.63 4.81 -6.27
C CYS A 238 -11.68 3.86 -7.48
N ILE A 239 -11.83 4.43 -8.68
CA ILE A 239 -11.91 3.69 -9.95
C ILE A 239 -10.60 2.95 -10.24
N SER A 240 -9.49 3.67 -10.09
CA SER A 240 -8.11 3.20 -10.04
C SER A 240 -7.90 1.93 -9.22
N LEU A 241 -8.43 1.91 -8.00
CA LEU A 241 -8.33 0.78 -7.07
C LEU A 241 -9.29 -0.36 -7.39
N ASN A 242 -10.06 -0.23 -8.49
CA ASN A 242 -11.16 -1.11 -8.86
C ASN A 242 -12.24 -1.17 -7.77
N CYS A 243 -12.59 -0.03 -7.20
CA CYS A 243 -13.60 0.09 -6.15
C CYS A 243 -14.91 0.65 -6.71
N GLY A 244 -16.03 0.01 -6.41
CA GLY A 244 -17.36 0.50 -6.79
C GLY A 244 -17.87 1.67 -5.95
N GLY A 245 -17.11 2.07 -4.92
CA GLY A 245 -17.43 3.25 -4.12
C GLY A 245 -16.46 3.47 -2.96
N PHE A 246 -16.65 4.59 -2.27
CA PHE A 246 -15.90 4.96 -1.08
C PHE A 246 -16.78 5.66 -0.04
N ALA A 247 -16.46 5.48 1.24
CA ALA A 247 -17.08 6.20 2.35
C ALA A 247 -16.16 7.33 2.79
N TRP A 248 -16.68 8.54 2.90
CA TRP A 248 -15.98 9.67 3.49
C TRP A 248 -16.38 9.79 4.97
N ARG A 249 -15.40 9.68 5.86
CA ARG A 249 -15.58 9.93 7.28
C ARG A 249 -15.62 11.43 7.52
N LYS A 250 -16.64 11.89 8.22
CA LYS A 250 -16.75 13.29 8.64
C LYS A 250 -15.69 13.60 9.70
N PRO A 251 -15.20 14.85 9.78
CA PRO A 251 -14.27 15.24 10.83
C PRO A 251 -14.91 15.03 12.19
N HIS A 252 -14.14 14.55 13.15
CA HIS A 252 -14.54 14.44 14.54
C HIS A 252 -13.60 15.28 15.41
N TYR A 253 -14.19 15.87 16.45
CA TYR A 253 -13.50 16.74 17.40
C TYR A 253 -13.69 16.17 18.79
N ASN A 254 -12.60 16.11 19.55
CA ASN A 254 -12.61 15.62 20.91
C ASN A 254 -13.26 16.62 21.88
N GLN A 255 -13.36 16.22 23.16
CA GLN A 255 -13.94 17.04 24.22
C GLN A 255 -13.17 18.35 24.52
N TYR A 256 -11.97 18.52 23.96
CA TYR A 256 -11.15 19.73 24.07
C TYR A 256 -11.30 20.65 22.84
N GLY A 257 -12.15 20.29 21.89
CA GLY A 257 -12.35 21.04 20.64
C GLY A 257 -11.23 20.84 19.60
N GLU A 258 -10.36 19.85 19.79
CA GLU A 258 -9.30 19.52 18.85
C GLU A 258 -9.77 18.43 17.88
N GLU A 259 -9.41 18.55 16.61
CA GLU A 259 -9.68 17.51 15.62
C GLU A 259 -8.78 16.30 15.92
N ASP A 260 -9.38 15.22 16.38
CA ASP A 260 -8.68 13.98 16.75
C ASP A 260 -8.81 12.89 15.68
N ASP A 261 -9.84 12.99 14.85
CA ASP A 261 -10.14 12.09 13.75
C ASP A 261 -10.38 12.90 12.47
N PRO A 262 -9.36 13.07 11.61
CA PRO A 262 -9.50 13.88 10.40
C PRO A 262 -10.41 13.20 9.36
N PRO A 263 -11.00 13.98 8.45
CA PRO A 263 -11.88 13.47 7.42
C PRO A 263 -11.07 12.75 6.34
N VAL A 264 -11.35 11.46 6.16
CA VAL A 264 -10.63 10.59 5.22
C VAL A 264 -11.62 9.72 4.47
N CYS A 265 -11.27 9.29 3.27
CA CYS A 265 -12.04 8.35 2.46
C CYS A 265 -11.54 6.91 2.65
N PHE A 266 -12.48 5.98 2.70
CA PHE A 266 -12.27 4.53 2.76
C PHE A 266 -12.82 3.89 1.49
N PHE A 267 -11.99 3.14 0.77
CA PHE A 267 -12.35 2.58 -0.55
C PHE A 267 -12.78 1.12 -0.46
N TYR A 268 -13.82 0.74 -1.19
CA TYR A 268 -14.40 -0.61 -1.12
C TYR A 268 -14.37 -1.32 -2.48
N ARG A 269 -13.61 -2.41 -2.55
CA ARG A 269 -13.47 -3.26 -3.74
C ARG A 269 -14.65 -4.22 -3.87
N ARG A 270 -15.79 -3.66 -4.24
CA ARG A 270 -17.08 -4.33 -4.47
C ARG A 270 -17.76 -3.73 -5.67
N SER A 271 -18.70 -4.48 -6.25
CA SER A 271 -19.63 -3.91 -7.21
C SER A 271 -20.55 -2.88 -6.54
N GLN A 272 -21.06 -1.95 -7.33
CA GLN A 272 -22.00 -0.93 -6.88
C GLN A 272 -23.27 -1.57 -6.30
N ASN A 273 -23.73 -2.69 -6.86
CA ASN A 273 -24.90 -3.42 -6.38
C ASN A 273 -24.67 -4.04 -4.99
N GLU A 274 -23.53 -4.70 -4.78
CA GLU A 274 -23.17 -5.24 -3.46
C GLU A 274 -23.10 -4.14 -2.41
N LEU A 275 -22.50 -2.99 -2.75
CA LEU A 275 -22.40 -1.86 -1.82
C LEU A 275 -23.78 -1.37 -1.39
N ARG A 276 -24.71 -1.19 -2.33
CA ARG A 276 -26.09 -0.76 -2.01
C ARG A 276 -26.84 -1.72 -1.12
N LEU A 277 -26.69 -3.03 -1.37
CA LEU A 277 -27.32 -4.07 -0.54
C LEU A 277 -26.72 -4.13 0.87
N SER A 278 -25.52 -3.59 1.06
CA SER A 278 -24.79 -3.59 2.33
C SER A 278 -24.89 -2.29 3.12
N PHE A 279 -25.71 -1.32 2.69
CA PHE A 279 -25.80 -0.02 3.35
C PHE A 279 -26.24 -0.12 4.81
N VAL A 280 -25.56 0.67 5.64
CA VAL A 280 -25.83 0.83 7.06
C VAL A 280 -25.91 2.33 7.36
N SER A 281 -26.93 2.73 8.11
CA SER A 281 -27.07 4.11 8.58
C SER A 281 -25.93 4.48 9.53
N SER A 282 -25.32 5.65 9.32
CA SER A 282 -24.23 6.15 10.16
C SER A 282 -24.08 7.66 10.01
N ASP A 283 -24.29 8.43 11.07
CA ASP A 283 -24.05 9.87 11.12
C ASP A 283 -22.59 10.27 10.82
N LYS A 284 -21.62 9.37 11.11
CA LYS A 284 -20.18 9.59 10.91
C LYS A 284 -19.69 9.57 9.46
N TYR A 285 -20.46 9.04 8.52
CA TYR A 285 -19.99 8.79 7.15
C TYR A 285 -20.99 9.28 6.11
N ASP A 286 -20.49 9.72 4.96
CA ASP A 286 -21.26 9.80 3.73
C ASP A 286 -20.65 8.81 2.72
N PHE A 287 -21.49 8.13 1.93
CA PHE A 287 -21.05 7.14 0.97
C PHE A 287 -21.15 7.65 -0.47
N TYR A 288 -20.15 7.38 -1.30
CA TYR A 288 -20.09 7.76 -2.70
C TYR A 288 -20.02 6.51 -3.57
N ILE A 289 -21.03 6.30 -4.41
CA ILE A 289 -21.08 5.19 -5.36
C ILE A 289 -20.54 5.63 -6.71
N ALA A 290 -19.66 4.80 -7.29
CA ALA A 290 -19.09 5.00 -8.61
C ALA A 290 -20.17 4.91 -9.71
N PRO A 291 -19.95 5.51 -10.88
CA PRO A 291 -20.93 5.49 -11.97
C PRO A 291 -21.31 4.07 -12.40
N GLU A 292 -22.57 3.84 -12.76
CA GLU A 292 -23.10 2.51 -13.16
C GLU A 292 -22.35 1.87 -14.35
N LYS A 293 -21.79 2.69 -15.24
CA LYS A 293 -21.03 2.20 -16.40
C LYS A 293 -19.65 1.66 -16.03
N PHE A 294 -19.16 1.94 -14.81
CA PHE A 294 -17.90 1.42 -14.34
C PHE A 294 -18.09 0.01 -13.79
N CYS A 295 -17.27 -0.94 -14.26
CA CYS A 295 -17.31 -2.32 -13.81
C CYS A 295 -16.02 -2.65 -13.02
N PRO A 296 -16.03 -2.56 -11.68
CA PRO A 296 -14.83 -2.83 -10.88
C PRO A 296 -14.38 -4.29 -10.93
N ASP A 297 -13.07 -4.54 -11.11
CA ASP A 297 -12.50 -5.89 -10.91
C ASP A 297 -12.35 -6.21 -9.41
N CYS A 298 -13.34 -6.92 -8.88
CA CYS A 298 -13.42 -7.25 -7.46
C CYS A 298 -12.69 -8.54 -7.06
N ARG A 299 -12.06 -9.25 -8.01
CA ARG A 299 -11.29 -10.47 -7.72
C ARG A 299 -10.05 -10.13 -6.91
N PHE A 300 -9.60 -11.01 -6.02
CA PHE A 300 -8.30 -10.83 -5.37
C PHE A 300 -7.15 -10.94 -6.37
N VAL A 301 -6.18 -10.02 -6.30
CA VAL A 301 -4.96 -10.04 -7.10
C VAL A 301 -3.74 -9.85 -6.17
N PRO A 302 -2.81 -10.80 -6.13
CA PRO A 302 -1.57 -10.67 -5.35
C PRO A 302 -0.84 -9.36 -5.64
N PHE A 303 -0.27 -8.76 -4.59
CA PHE A 303 0.51 -7.50 -4.62
C PHE A 303 -0.26 -6.23 -5.01
N ARG A 304 -1.37 -6.34 -5.75
CA ARG A 304 -2.33 -5.24 -5.94
C ARG A 304 -3.20 -5.05 -4.69
N ASP A 305 -3.70 -6.16 -4.15
CA ASP A 305 -4.49 -6.15 -2.93
C ASP A 305 -3.58 -5.96 -1.71
N PRO A 306 -4.01 -5.13 -0.73
CA PRO A 306 -3.17 -4.77 0.42
C PRO A 306 -2.84 -6.00 1.27
N ALA A 307 -1.86 -5.85 2.14
CA ALA A 307 -1.64 -6.74 3.27
C ALA A 307 -2.55 -6.30 4.43
N PRO A 308 -3.68 -6.96 4.70
CA PRO A 308 -4.61 -6.49 5.71
C PRO A 308 -4.07 -6.76 7.11
N SER A 309 -4.24 -5.82 8.04
CA SER A 309 -3.85 -6.05 9.43
C SER A 309 -4.58 -7.26 9.99
N CYS A 310 -3.84 -8.14 10.67
CA CYS A 310 -4.36 -9.33 11.34
C CYS A 310 -4.16 -9.17 12.83
N HIS A 311 -5.19 -9.48 13.61
CA HIS A 311 -5.21 -9.29 15.06
C HIS A 311 -5.57 -10.59 15.75
N VAL A 312 -5.07 -10.74 16.97
CA VAL A 312 -5.55 -11.73 17.93
C VAL A 312 -6.00 -11.00 19.18
N ASN A 313 -7.25 -11.24 19.58
CA ASN A 313 -7.76 -10.82 20.89
C ASN A 313 -7.48 -11.93 21.91
N TRP A 314 -6.83 -11.57 23.01
CA TRP A 314 -6.48 -12.45 24.12
C TRP A 314 -7.59 -12.39 25.18
N LEU A 315 -8.46 -13.41 25.19
CA LEU A 315 -9.67 -13.40 26.00
C LEU A 315 -9.38 -13.86 27.43
N ALA A 316 -8.93 -12.92 28.28
CA ALA A 316 -8.66 -13.16 29.70
C ALA A 316 -9.94 -13.41 30.55
N GLY A 317 -11.12 -13.09 30.01
CA GLY A 317 -12.42 -13.32 30.65
C GLY A 317 -12.80 -12.32 31.75
N ARG A 318 -11.87 -11.47 32.19
CA ARG A 318 -12.06 -10.39 33.16
C ARG A 318 -10.95 -9.33 33.02
N PRO A 319 -11.14 -8.12 33.56
CA PRO A 319 -10.07 -7.13 33.64
C PRO A 319 -8.89 -7.63 34.49
N VAL A 320 -7.66 -7.33 34.05
CA VAL A 320 -6.41 -7.82 34.67
C VAL A 320 -5.48 -6.68 35.09
N HIS A 321 -4.55 -6.93 36.00
CA HIS A 321 -3.56 -5.92 36.40
C HIS A 321 -2.41 -5.81 35.38
N SER A 322 -1.91 -6.95 34.91
CA SER A 322 -0.79 -7.00 33.96
C SER A 322 -1.09 -7.93 32.79
N PHE A 323 -0.59 -7.54 31.61
CA PHE A 323 -0.62 -8.32 30.39
C PHE A 323 0.81 -8.50 29.88
N ALA A 324 1.23 -9.76 29.73
CA ALA A 324 2.49 -10.14 29.13
C ALA A 324 2.24 -10.78 27.77
N CYS A 325 3.00 -10.38 26.75
CA CYS A 325 2.96 -11.01 25.44
C CYS A 325 4.37 -11.16 24.89
N GLN A 326 4.71 -12.38 24.45
CA GLN A 326 5.95 -12.70 23.79
C GLN A 326 5.74 -12.76 22.29
N ILE A 327 6.65 -12.14 21.54
CA ILE A 327 6.70 -12.19 20.08
C ILE A 327 7.98 -12.87 19.60
N VAL A 328 7.86 -13.65 18.53
CA VAL A 328 8.98 -14.10 17.68
C VAL A 328 8.66 -13.71 16.24
N VAL A 329 9.51 -12.90 15.63
CA VAL A 329 9.42 -12.50 14.22
C VAL A 329 10.40 -13.34 13.40
N PRO A 330 9.96 -14.32 12.59
CA PRO A 330 10.89 -15.25 11.93
C PRO A 330 11.80 -14.58 10.89
N PHE A 331 11.30 -13.55 10.20
CA PHE A 331 12.03 -12.74 9.23
C PHE A 331 11.42 -11.34 9.21
N THR A 332 12.23 -10.34 8.85
CA THR A 332 11.78 -8.95 8.71
C THR A 332 11.10 -8.73 7.37
N THR A 333 10.00 -7.97 7.41
CA THR A 333 9.35 -7.39 6.22
C THR A 333 9.31 -5.89 6.43
N SER A 334 9.72 -5.13 5.41
CA SER A 334 9.72 -3.67 5.47
C SER A 334 8.33 -3.11 5.75
N SER A 335 8.31 -1.96 6.41
CA SER A 335 7.10 -1.22 6.76
C SER A 335 6.07 -2.02 7.55
N THR A 336 6.55 -2.79 8.53
CA THR A 336 5.68 -3.65 9.35
C THR A 336 5.64 -3.16 10.78
N TYR A 337 4.43 -2.99 11.32
CA TYR A 337 4.24 -2.85 12.75
C TYR A 337 3.80 -4.19 13.35
N TYR A 338 4.55 -4.67 14.33
CA TYR A 338 4.22 -5.81 15.16
C TYR A 338 3.78 -5.31 16.54
N CYS A 339 2.47 -5.09 16.70
CA CYS A 339 1.88 -4.76 17.99
C CYS A 339 1.88 -6.01 18.87
N VAL A 340 2.62 -5.96 19.99
CA VAL A 340 2.83 -7.09 20.89
C VAL A 340 1.82 -7.05 22.03
N GLY A 341 1.71 -5.90 22.71
CA GLY A 341 0.81 -5.69 23.84
C GLY A 341 -0.18 -4.57 23.58
N GLY A 342 -1.36 -4.90 23.07
CA GLY A 342 -2.51 -4.00 22.95
C GLY A 342 -3.47 -4.14 24.13
N PHE A 343 -4.15 -3.05 24.48
CA PHE A 343 -5.20 -2.99 25.49
C PHE A 343 -6.21 -1.88 25.12
N HIS A 344 -7.35 -1.85 25.81
CA HIS A 344 -8.50 -0.95 25.55
C HIS A 344 -8.16 0.53 25.33
N CYS A 345 -7.05 1.04 25.88
CA CYS A 345 -6.63 2.43 25.71
C CYS A 345 -5.14 2.60 25.36
N GLY A 346 -4.49 1.59 24.79
CA GLY A 346 -3.15 1.77 24.26
C GLY A 346 -2.57 0.54 23.57
N TYR A 347 -1.32 0.67 23.14
CA TYR A 347 -0.57 -0.41 22.50
C TYR A 347 0.93 -0.25 22.67
N SER A 348 1.66 -1.35 22.58
CA SER A 348 3.11 -1.36 22.52
C SER A 348 3.63 -2.47 21.61
N GLY A 349 4.76 -2.23 20.95
CA GLY A 349 5.40 -3.24 20.12
C GLY A 349 6.63 -2.72 19.40
N ILE A 350 7.00 -3.43 18.33
CA ILE A 350 8.19 -3.17 17.52
C ILE A 350 7.84 -2.97 16.05
N GLN A 351 8.61 -2.15 15.36
CA GLN A 351 8.45 -1.85 13.94
C GLN A 351 9.72 -2.15 13.16
N GLN A 352 9.54 -2.52 11.89
CA GLN A 352 10.58 -2.56 10.86
C GLN A 352 10.26 -1.50 9.81
N HIS A 353 11.12 -0.49 9.67
CA HIS A 353 11.00 0.53 8.63
C HIS A 353 11.64 0.06 7.31
N CYS A 354 11.31 0.75 6.22
CA CYS A 354 11.83 0.45 4.89
C CYS A 354 13.32 0.80 4.73
N ASP A 355 13.82 1.77 5.46
CA ASP A 355 15.23 2.18 5.54
C ASP A 355 16.07 1.30 6.50
N GLN A 356 15.54 0.13 6.85
CA GLN A 356 16.10 -0.83 7.81
C GLN A 356 16.13 -0.37 9.27
N LYS A 357 15.68 0.85 9.60
CA LYS A 357 15.55 1.27 11.00
C LYS A 357 14.52 0.42 11.72
N GLN A 358 14.78 0.17 12.98
CA GLN A 358 13.89 -0.51 13.90
C GLN A 358 13.38 0.47 14.93
N GLN A 359 12.12 0.31 15.32
CA GLN A 359 11.50 1.19 16.30
C GLN A 359 10.80 0.36 17.36
N ILE A 360 10.84 0.84 18.60
CA ILE A 360 9.98 0.41 19.70
C ILE A 360 9.08 1.57 20.09
N LEU A 361 7.83 1.26 20.43
CA LEU A 361 6.90 2.29 20.87
C LEU A 361 5.93 1.79 21.94
N PHE A 362 5.42 2.74 22.71
CA PHE A 362 4.34 2.55 23.68
C PHE A 362 3.44 3.78 23.66
N SER A 363 2.16 3.59 23.34
CA SER A 363 1.17 4.65 23.15
C SER A 363 -0.03 4.44 24.08
N VAL A 364 -0.54 5.55 24.64
CA VAL A 364 -1.75 5.58 25.49
C VAL A 364 -2.66 6.73 25.02
N TRP A 365 -3.90 6.40 24.67
CA TRP A 365 -4.91 7.38 24.26
C TRP A 365 -5.50 8.15 25.46
N ASN A 366 -5.93 9.38 25.20
CA ASN A 366 -6.71 10.17 26.14
C ASN A 366 -8.04 9.49 26.46
N ASP A 367 -8.53 9.67 27.69
CA ASP A 367 -9.93 9.34 28.03
C ASP A 367 -10.85 10.42 27.49
N SER A 368 -11.81 10.05 26.64
CA SER A 368 -12.80 10.96 26.04
C SER A 368 -13.68 11.66 27.08
N CYS A 369 -13.74 11.15 28.31
CA CYS A 369 -14.54 11.69 29.40
C CYS A 369 -13.70 12.35 30.50
N ALA A 370 -12.36 12.38 30.37
CA ALA A 370 -11.49 13.02 31.35
C ALA A 370 -11.31 14.53 31.10
N SER A 371 -11.07 15.27 32.18
CA SER A 371 -10.83 16.72 32.15
C SER A 371 -9.41 17.10 31.72
N SER A 372 -8.49 16.13 31.58
CA SER A 372 -7.09 16.40 31.19
C SER A 372 -6.49 15.25 30.39
N LYS A 373 -5.44 15.58 29.62
CA LYS A 373 -4.75 14.67 28.71
C LYS A 373 -3.75 13.76 29.43
N VAL A 374 -3.39 12.66 28.78
CA VAL A 374 -2.32 11.76 29.20
C VAL A 374 -1.00 12.54 29.32
N LYS A 375 -0.23 12.24 30.36
CA LYS A 375 1.10 12.81 30.59
C LYS A 375 2.14 11.69 30.63
N ASN A 376 3.37 11.99 30.21
CA ASN A 376 4.49 11.10 30.44
C ASN A 376 5.10 11.36 31.81
N CYS A 377 5.44 10.29 32.53
CA CYS A 377 6.10 10.37 33.83
C CYS A 377 7.61 10.15 33.67
N CYS A 378 7.98 9.10 32.94
CA CYS A 378 9.37 8.79 32.62
C CYS A 378 9.47 7.95 31.35
N VAL A 379 10.68 7.89 30.80
CA VAL A 379 11.07 7.10 29.63
C VAL A 379 12.47 6.51 29.87
N TYR A 380 12.77 5.42 29.18
CA TYR A 380 14.13 4.87 29.16
C TYR A 380 15.11 5.78 28.40
N PRO A 381 16.41 5.82 28.75
CA PRO A 381 17.40 6.57 27.99
C PRO A 381 17.38 6.24 26.48
N GLY A 382 17.21 7.28 25.65
CA GLY A 382 17.10 7.14 24.19
C GLY A 382 15.67 6.93 23.66
N ILE A 383 14.67 6.89 24.54
CA ILE A 383 13.25 6.96 24.19
C ILE A 383 12.77 8.42 24.32
N VAL A 384 11.94 8.87 23.38
CA VAL A 384 11.36 10.21 23.37
C VAL A 384 9.85 10.12 23.58
N ALA A 385 9.33 10.82 24.59
CA ALA A 385 7.89 10.98 24.78
C ALA A 385 7.37 12.21 24.02
N LYS A 386 6.26 12.05 23.30
CA LYS A 386 5.57 13.14 22.59
C LYS A 386 4.07 12.84 22.43
N PRO A 387 3.22 13.86 22.24
CA PRO A 387 1.83 13.66 21.87
C PRO A 387 1.69 12.97 20.49
N PHE A 388 0.55 12.31 20.26
CA PHE A 388 0.16 11.77 18.95
C PHE A 388 -1.31 12.07 18.62
N GLY A 389 -1.68 11.90 17.35
CA GLY A 389 -3.00 12.20 16.79
C GLY A 389 -3.28 11.41 15.49
N GLY A 390 -4.48 11.56 14.92
CA GLY A 390 -4.89 10.94 13.65
C GLY A 390 -5.68 9.63 13.77
N GLU A 391 -5.64 9.02 14.96
CA GLU A 391 -6.39 7.82 15.37
C GLU A 391 -6.98 8.02 16.77
N GLY A 392 -7.43 9.24 17.06
CA GLY A 392 -7.54 9.75 18.42
C GLY A 392 -6.23 10.37 18.90
N MET A 393 -6.28 11.05 20.05
CA MET A 393 -5.13 11.75 20.63
C MET A 393 -4.62 11.09 21.90
N GLY A 394 -3.32 11.20 22.16
CA GLY A 394 -2.70 10.62 23.35
C GLY A 394 -1.24 11.00 23.52
N MET A 395 -0.54 10.22 24.33
CA MET A 395 0.91 10.30 24.55
C MET A 395 1.57 9.01 24.08
N GLN A 396 2.68 9.14 23.36
CA GLN A 396 3.50 8.01 22.93
C GLN A 396 4.95 8.19 23.37
N ALA A 397 5.63 7.08 23.64
CA ALA A 397 7.05 6.99 23.86
C ALA A 397 7.66 6.17 22.72
N ILE A 398 8.63 6.74 21.99
CA ILE A 398 9.23 6.13 20.79
C ILE A 398 10.75 6.08 20.93
N GLY A 399 11.34 4.94 20.57
CA GLY A 399 12.78 4.81 20.31
C GLY A 399 13.04 4.28 18.91
N VAL A 400 14.08 4.78 18.24
CA VAL A 400 14.49 4.35 16.90
C VAL A 400 15.96 3.93 16.93
N SER A 401 16.30 2.84 16.27
CA SER A 401 17.68 2.36 16.17
C SER A 401 18.53 3.32 15.32
N GLY A 402 19.76 3.59 15.74
CA GLY A 402 20.72 4.41 14.98
C GLY A 402 20.57 5.92 15.12
N ASP A 403 19.48 6.42 15.71
CA ASP A 403 19.26 7.86 15.94
C ASP A 403 19.82 8.33 17.30
N THR A 404 20.36 7.44 18.12
CA THR A 404 21.03 7.75 19.39
C THR A 404 22.51 7.39 19.32
N CYS A 405 23.37 8.37 19.61
CA CYS A 405 24.84 8.28 19.63
C CYS A 405 25.32 7.31 20.72
N GLY A 406 25.28 6.02 20.43
CA GLY A 406 25.81 4.92 21.24
C GLY A 406 25.61 3.66 20.43
N SER A 407 26.67 2.84 20.29
CA SER A 407 26.75 1.63 19.46
C SER A 407 25.39 0.99 19.17
N SER A 408 25.07 0.80 17.88
CA SER A 408 23.83 0.23 17.33
C SER A 408 23.27 -0.99 18.08
N ASP A 409 24.13 -1.75 18.75
CA ASP A 409 23.80 -2.99 19.44
C ASP A 409 23.13 -2.80 20.82
N CYS A 410 23.13 -1.59 21.38
CA CYS A 410 22.60 -1.29 22.72
C CYS A 410 21.30 -0.47 22.74
N SER A 411 20.75 -0.09 21.57
CA SER A 411 19.47 0.61 21.53
C SER A 411 18.33 -0.29 22.03
N LEU A 412 17.42 0.28 22.83
CA LEU A 412 16.20 -0.43 23.24
C LEU A 412 15.36 -0.85 22.03
N ALA A 413 15.41 -0.06 20.95
CA ALA A 413 14.67 -0.28 19.71
C ALA A 413 15.26 -1.40 18.82
N ALA A 414 16.52 -1.79 19.02
CA ALA A 414 17.17 -2.80 18.20
C ALA A 414 16.69 -4.21 18.56
N TRP A 415 16.30 -5.00 17.56
CA TRP A 415 15.82 -6.38 17.70
C TRP A 415 16.28 -7.26 16.52
N THR A 416 16.28 -8.57 16.72
CA THR A 416 16.80 -9.55 15.75
C THR A 416 15.70 -10.55 15.38
N PRO A 417 15.51 -10.85 14.07
CA PRO A 417 14.62 -11.93 13.65
C PRO A 417 14.97 -13.27 14.31
N GLY A 418 13.97 -14.09 14.59
CA GLY A 418 14.11 -15.37 15.27
C GLY A 418 14.29 -15.27 16.79
N THR A 419 14.59 -14.09 17.34
CA THR A 419 14.74 -13.86 18.77
C THR A 419 13.39 -13.58 19.43
N ALA A 420 13.18 -14.16 20.63
CA ALA A 420 11.99 -13.92 21.43
C ALA A 420 12.12 -12.63 22.26
N TYR A 421 11.14 -11.75 22.14
CA TYR A 421 11.00 -10.54 22.95
C TYR A 421 9.70 -10.59 23.73
N THR A 422 9.73 -10.25 25.02
CA THR A 422 8.52 -10.30 25.87
C THR A 422 8.19 -8.91 26.38
N PHE A 423 6.99 -8.43 26.09
CA PHE A 423 6.47 -7.15 26.55
C PHE A 423 5.56 -7.38 27.74
N VAL A 424 5.62 -6.48 28.72
CA VAL A 424 4.70 -6.46 29.86
C VAL A 424 4.12 -5.07 30.02
N ILE A 425 2.80 -5.00 30.07
CA ILE A 425 2.03 -3.79 30.36
C ILE A 425 1.41 -3.97 31.73
N ARG A 426 1.58 -2.96 32.59
CA ARG A 426 0.99 -2.93 33.94
C ARG A 426 0.13 -1.68 34.09
N ALA A 427 -1.03 -1.84 34.74
CA ALA A 427 -1.92 -0.75 35.10
C ALA A 427 -1.93 -0.56 36.63
N TYR A 428 -1.49 0.61 37.10
CA TYR A 428 -1.50 0.96 38.52
C TYR A 428 -2.57 2.02 38.80
N PRO A 429 -3.46 1.80 39.78
CA PRO A 429 -4.49 2.77 40.09
C PRO A 429 -3.89 4.03 40.72
N LEU A 430 -4.34 5.20 40.27
CA LEU A 430 -4.06 6.49 40.87
C LEU A 430 -5.36 7.16 41.36
N ALA A 431 -5.24 8.16 42.22
CA ALA A 431 -6.40 8.89 42.76
C ALA A 431 -7.28 9.54 41.66
N GLY A 432 -6.71 9.90 40.51
CA GLY A 432 -7.39 10.56 39.39
C GLY A 432 -7.39 9.79 38.07
N GLY A 433 -6.91 8.54 38.04
CA GLY A 433 -6.75 7.79 36.81
C GLY A 433 -5.90 6.54 36.97
N THR A 434 -5.11 6.23 35.96
CA THR A 434 -4.27 5.02 35.91
C THR A 434 -2.87 5.36 35.40
N GLU A 435 -1.82 4.88 36.07
CA GLU A 435 -0.46 4.84 35.50
C GLU A 435 -0.31 3.55 34.70
N PHE A 436 0.02 3.67 33.41
CA PHE A 436 0.40 2.55 32.57
C PHE A 436 1.91 2.51 32.40
N ALA A 437 2.50 1.36 32.68
CA ALA A 437 3.93 1.11 32.50
C ALA A 437 4.15 -0.01 31.49
N CYS A 438 5.04 0.22 30.53
CA CYS A 438 5.48 -0.80 29.57
C CYS A 438 6.94 -1.21 29.83
N TYR A 439 7.17 -2.52 29.90
CA TYR A 439 8.49 -3.13 30.04
C TYR A 439 8.74 -4.08 28.86
N VAL A 440 10.00 -4.22 28.46
CA VAL A 440 10.44 -5.19 27.46
C VAL A 440 11.60 -6.03 28.01
N HIS A 441 11.50 -7.35 27.88
CA HIS A 441 12.59 -8.27 28.15
C HIS A 441 13.32 -8.59 26.84
N LYS A 442 14.63 -8.33 26.82
CA LYS A 442 15.53 -8.77 25.75
C LYS A 442 16.45 -9.87 26.31
N PRO A 443 16.66 -11.01 25.60
CA PRO A 443 17.43 -12.14 26.15
C PRO A 443 18.81 -11.80 26.71
N HIS A 444 19.52 -10.83 26.12
CA HIS A 444 20.85 -10.42 26.56
C HIS A 444 20.86 -9.19 27.48
N CYS A 445 19.72 -8.52 27.67
CA CYS A 445 19.64 -7.25 28.43
C CYS A 445 18.69 -7.32 29.64
N GLY A 446 17.97 -8.42 29.81
CA GLY A 446 16.94 -8.55 30.85
C GLY A 446 15.76 -7.60 30.62
N TRP A 447 15.05 -7.31 31.71
CA TRP A 447 13.92 -6.37 31.72
C TRP A 447 14.39 -4.91 31.67
N GLN A 448 13.82 -4.16 30.74
CA GLN A 448 14.02 -2.73 30.60
C GLN A 448 12.65 -2.04 30.64
N LEU A 449 12.53 -0.96 31.39
CA LEU A 449 11.38 -0.06 31.26
C LEU A 449 11.42 0.55 29.85
N VAL A 450 10.26 0.74 29.21
CA VAL A 450 10.14 1.56 27.99
C VAL A 450 9.73 2.97 28.40
N ALA A 451 8.57 3.09 29.05
CA ALA A 451 8.05 4.33 29.59
C ALA A 451 6.91 4.10 30.59
N ARG A 452 6.56 5.17 31.33
CA ARG A 452 5.35 5.27 32.14
C ARG A 452 4.52 6.47 31.70
N HIS A 453 3.21 6.26 31.56
CA HIS A 453 2.25 7.29 31.22
C HIS A 453 1.13 7.32 32.25
N GLU A 454 0.82 8.52 32.73
CA GLU A 454 -0.34 8.79 33.56
C GLU A 454 -1.53 9.17 32.66
N ARG A 455 -2.57 8.34 32.70
CA ARG A 455 -3.84 8.60 32.02
C ARG A 455 -4.87 9.07 33.06
N PRO A 456 -5.26 10.34 33.07
CA PRO A 456 -6.41 10.80 33.82
C PRO A 456 -7.68 10.10 33.32
N GLU A 457 -8.57 9.72 34.23
CA GLU A 457 -9.79 8.98 33.89
C GLU A 457 -11.00 9.52 34.67
N ALA A 458 -12.18 9.45 34.04
CA ALA A 458 -13.42 9.86 34.69
C ALA A 458 -13.68 9.07 36.00
N PRO A 459 -14.40 9.64 36.99
CA PRO A 459 -14.62 9.00 38.29
C PRO A 459 -15.28 7.61 38.27
N ARG A 460 -15.96 7.25 37.18
CA ARG A 460 -16.67 5.96 37.02
C ARG A 460 -15.85 4.89 36.30
N SER A 461 -14.64 5.19 35.84
CA SER A 461 -13.79 4.26 35.09
C SER A 461 -13.16 3.19 36.01
N ALA A 462 -13.00 1.97 35.50
CA ALA A 462 -12.32 0.88 36.19
C ALA A 462 -10.79 1.09 36.17
N ARG A 463 -10.29 1.87 37.15
CA ARG A 463 -8.88 2.26 37.26
C ARG A 463 -7.96 1.09 37.59
N GLY A 464 -6.71 1.17 37.13
CA GLY A 464 -5.67 0.19 37.47
C GLY A 464 -5.90 -1.19 36.87
N LYS A 465 -6.66 -1.28 35.78
CA LYS A 465 -6.97 -2.53 35.09
C LYS A 465 -6.74 -2.40 33.57
N LEU A 466 -6.49 -3.55 32.96
CA LEU A 466 -6.35 -3.74 31.52
C LEU A 466 -7.51 -4.60 31.03
N GLU A 467 -8.15 -4.13 29.98
CA GLU A 467 -9.23 -4.78 29.24
C GLU A 467 -8.89 -4.81 27.75
N ASP A 468 -9.66 -5.58 26.97
CA ASP A 468 -9.51 -5.73 25.51
C ASP A 468 -8.06 -5.97 25.08
N LEU A 469 -7.47 -7.05 25.59
CA LEU A 469 -6.07 -7.38 25.31
C LEU A 469 -5.92 -7.89 23.88
N TYR A 470 -4.98 -7.35 23.11
CA TYR A 470 -4.77 -7.78 21.71
C TYR A 470 -3.30 -7.73 21.27
N SER A 471 -3.02 -8.35 20.13
CA SER A 471 -1.78 -8.21 19.37
C SER A 471 -2.13 -8.14 17.89
N PHE A 472 -1.31 -7.49 17.05
CA PHE A 472 -1.56 -7.44 15.61
C PHE A 472 -0.28 -7.28 14.79
N ILE A 473 -0.39 -7.59 13.49
CA ILE A 473 0.60 -7.22 12.47
C ILE A 473 -0.05 -6.31 11.43
N GLU A 474 0.66 -5.27 11.01
CA GLU A 474 0.15 -4.25 10.09
C GLU A 474 1.20 -3.87 9.03
N ASP A 475 0.73 -3.61 7.81
CA ASP A 475 1.48 -2.93 6.75
C ASP A 475 1.16 -1.44 6.74
N PHE A 476 2.04 -0.62 7.32
CA PHE A 476 1.80 0.82 7.40
C PHE A 476 2.17 1.58 6.11
N SER A 477 2.71 0.89 5.09
CA SER A 477 3.05 1.49 3.80
C SER A 477 2.12 1.08 2.65
N GLY A 478 1.37 -0.01 2.82
CA GLY A 478 0.58 -0.60 1.74
C GLY A 478 1.43 -1.25 0.64
N ASN A 479 2.57 -1.84 1.00
CA ASN A 479 3.46 -2.52 0.05
C ASN A 479 3.01 -3.95 -0.30
N SER A 480 1.96 -4.45 0.36
CA SER A 480 1.34 -5.75 0.08
C SER A 480 2.26 -6.95 0.32
N LEU A 481 3.43 -6.78 0.93
CA LEU A 481 4.40 -7.86 1.13
C LEU A 481 3.95 -8.83 2.22
N ARG A 482 4.42 -10.09 2.13
CA ARG A 482 4.16 -11.11 3.14
C ARG A 482 4.87 -10.75 4.45
N ARG A 483 4.13 -10.84 5.55
CA ARG A 483 4.60 -10.60 6.93
C ARG A 483 3.98 -11.60 7.87
N ARG A 484 4.75 -12.06 8.86
CA ARG A 484 4.29 -13.03 9.86
C ARG A 484 5.00 -12.87 11.20
N ALA A 485 4.31 -13.23 12.27
CA ALA A 485 4.89 -13.31 13.61
C ALA A 485 4.13 -14.31 14.49
N ASN A 486 4.84 -14.89 15.45
CA ASN A 486 4.30 -15.82 16.45
C ASN A 486 4.16 -15.12 17.79
N PHE A 487 3.05 -15.36 18.48
CA PHE A 487 2.70 -14.73 19.75
C PHE A 487 2.29 -15.75 20.81
N ALA A 488 2.62 -15.48 22.07
CA ALA A 488 2.14 -16.19 23.25
C ALA A 488 1.88 -15.19 24.38
N ALA A 489 0.83 -15.41 25.18
CA ALA A 489 0.34 -14.43 26.13
C ALA A 489 0.09 -15.01 27.52
N TRP A 490 0.33 -14.17 28.54
CA TRP A 490 0.04 -14.45 29.94
C TRP A 490 -0.54 -13.22 30.61
N VAL A 491 -1.29 -13.41 31.67
CA VAL A 491 -1.90 -12.33 32.45
C VAL A 491 -1.63 -12.51 33.93
N GLN A 492 -1.62 -11.40 34.66
CA GLN A 492 -1.60 -11.37 36.11
C GLN A 492 -2.86 -10.61 36.57
N LEU A 493 -3.74 -11.27 37.32
CA LEU A 493 -5.04 -10.71 37.69
C LEU A 493 -4.91 -9.50 38.62
N ASP A 494 -4.05 -9.63 39.63
CA ASP A 494 -3.81 -8.63 40.67
C ASP A 494 -2.29 -8.50 40.95
N PRO A 495 -1.83 -7.37 41.50
CA PRO A 495 -0.42 -7.17 41.82
C PRO A 495 0.14 -8.31 42.68
N GLY A 496 1.18 -8.99 42.17
CA GLY A 496 1.84 -10.10 42.87
C GLY A 496 1.15 -11.47 42.76
N ALA A 497 0.00 -11.57 42.08
CA ALA A 497 -0.63 -12.85 41.80
C ALA A 497 0.24 -13.72 40.86
N GLN A 498 -0.06 -15.02 40.77
CA GLN A 498 0.60 -15.88 39.78
C GLN A 498 0.24 -15.44 38.36
N TRP A 499 1.19 -15.58 37.44
CA TRP A 499 0.94 -15.42 36.02
C TRP A 499 0.18 -16.64 35.49
N GLU A 500 -0.74 -16.42 34.57
CA GLU A 500 -1.56 -17.47 33.95
C GLU A 500 -1.50 -17.35 32.42
N PRO A 501 -1.33 -18.46 31.66
CA PRO A 501 -1.42 -18.42 30.21
C PRO A 501 -2.82 -18.04 29.74
N VAL A 502 -2.91 -17.16 28.73
CA VAL A 502 -4.20 -16.90 28.07
C VAL A 502 -4.55 -18.08 27.16
N ARG A 503 -5.65 -18.75 27.46
CA ARG A 503 -6.07 -19.97 26.75
C ARG A 503 -7.07 -19.75 25.65
N ARG A 504 -7.84 -18.67 25.67
CA ARG A 504 -8.91 -18.42 24.69
C ARG A 504 -8.56 -17.22 23.84
N ILE A 505 -8.72 -17.35 22.53
CA ILE A 505 -8.41 -16.28 21.58
C ILE A 505 -9.49 -16.09 20.52
N LYS A 506 -9.48 -14.92 19.90
CA LYS A 506 -10.29 -14.62 18.71
C LYS A 506 -9.48 -13.83 17.69
N GLY A 507 -9.21 -14.46 16.54
CA GLY A 507 -8.57 -13.83 15.39
C GLY A 507 -9.52 -12.91 14.63
N THR A 508 -9.03 -11.75 14.21
CA THR A 508 -9.77 -10.79 13.37
C THR A 508 -8.85 -10.17 12.32
N SER A 509 -9.42 -9.49 11.33
CA SER A 509 -8.65 -8.76 10.32
C SER A 509 -9.36 -7.50 9.86
N THR A 510 -8.61 -6.53 9.33
CA THR A 510 -9.15 -5.37 8.62
C THR A 510 -9.66 -5.69 7.22
N ALA A 511 -9.55 -6.93 6.73
CA ALA A 511 -10.15 -7.35 5.45
C ALA A 511 -11.33 -8.31 5.64
N ASP A 512 -12.24 -8.31 4.66
CA ASP A 512 -13.36 -9.24 4.58
C ASP A 512 -12.89 -10.71 4.52
N LYS A 513 -13.73 -11.63 4.99
CA LYS A 513 -13.34 -13.02 5.32
C LYS A 513 -12.69 -13.75 4.13
N GLU A 514 -13.21 -13.55 2.93
CA GLU A 514 -12.80 -14.20 1.68
C GLU A 514 -11.45 -13.73 1.13
N VAL A 515 -10.88 -12.62 1.63
CA VAL A 515 -9.56 -12.16 1.18
C VAL A 515 -8.47 -13.19 1.58
N PRO A 516 -7.76 -13.82 0.63
CA PRO A 516 -7.04 -15.07 0.91
C PRO A 516 -5.58 -14.88 1.37
N ASN A 517 -5.07 -13.66 1.48
CA ASN A 517 -3.66 -13.42 1.83
C ASN A 517 -3.43 -13.21 3.33
N LYS A 518 -4.31 -13.73 4.19
CA LYS A 518 -4.30 -13.46 5.63
C LYS A 518 -4.68 -14.69 6.46
N SER A 519 -4.09 -14.88 7.63
CA SER A 519 -4.51 -15.94 8.55
C SER A 519 -4.17 -15.62 10.00
N VAL A 520 -5.01 -16.12 10.91
CA VAL A 520 -4.70 -16.28 12.34
C VAL A 520 -4.85 -17.74 12.66
N ARG A 521 -3.78 -18.41 13.08
CA ARG A 521 -3.78 -19.86 13.30
C ARG A 521 -2.96 -20.25 14.51
N LEU A 522 -3.25 -21.44 15.05
CA LEU A 522 -2.39 -22.06 16.06
C LEU A 522 -1.24 -22.77 15.37
N VAL A 523 -0.03 -22.58 15.91
CA VAL A 523 1.16 -23.35 15.53
C VAL A 523 1.66 -24.11 16.74
N THR A 524 2.10 -25.35 16.54
CA THR A 524 2.60 -26.22 17.61
C THR A 524 4.10 -26.38 17.47
N GLU A 525 4.82 -26.09 18.55
CA GLU A 525 6.27 -26.22 18.65
C GLU A 525 6.60 -26.89 19.99
N ASN A 526 7.35 -27.99 19.98
CA ASN A 526 7.70 -28.76 21.18
C ASN A 526 6.47 -29.09 22.06
N SER A 527 5.37 -29.51 21.42
CA SER A 527 4.05 -29.78 22.03
C SER A 527 3.27 -28.57 22.53
N TYR A 528 3.85 -27.36 22.57
CA TYR A 528 3.17 -26.15 23.01
C TYR A 528 2.61 -25.37 21.82
N GLN A 529 1.48 -24.71 22.06
CA GLN A 529 0.78 -23.91 21.07
C GLN A 529 1.10 -22.42 21.24
N LYS A 530 1.31 -21.78 20.10
CA LYS A 530 1.44 -20.32 19.92
C LYS A 530 0.45 -19.87 18.85
N VAL A 531 0.23 -18.56 18.74
CA VAL A 531 -0.62 -17.96 17.71
C VAL A 531 0.26 -17.36 16.62
N GLU A 532 0.11 -17.81 15.37
CA GLU A 532 0.76 -17.19 14.22
C GLU A 532 -0.23 -16.25 13.52
N LEU A 533 0.21 -15.01 13.29
CA LEU A 533 -0.45 -14.06 12.42
C LEU A 533 0.30 -14.02 11.09
N VAL A 534 -0.42 -14.06 9.97
CA VAL A 534 0.14 -13.96 8.61
C VAL A 534 -0.70 -12.98 7.80
N SER A 535 -0.05 -12.07 7.06
CA SER A 535 -0.71 -11.08 6.21
C SER A 535 0.12 -10.75 4.96
N GLY A 536 -0.55 -10.37 3.86
CA GLY A 536 0.06 -9.88 2.62
C GLY A 536 0.62 -10.97 1.71
N GLY A 537 1.05 -10.57 0.51
CA GLY A 537 1.60 -11.45 -0.52
C GLY A 537 0.54 -12.28 -1.25
N GLU A 538 0.97 -13.42 -1.75
CA GLU A 538 0.14 -14.40 -2.46
C GLU A 538 -1.06 -14.91 -1.64
N ALA A 539 -2.02 -15.52 -2.33
CA ALA A 539 -3.08 -16.26 -1.65
C ALA A 539 -2.48 -17.38 -0.79
N LEU A 540 -2.99 -17.56 0.43
CA LEU A 540 -2.65 -18.68 1.29
C LEU A 540 -3.52 -19.89 0.95
N GLU A 541 -2.94 -21.08 1.03
CA GLU A 541 -3.69 -22.34 0.99
C GLU A 541 -4.72 -22.43 2.14
N HIS A 542 -4.37 -21.85 3.30
CA HIS A 542 -5.23 -21.80 4.48
C HIS A 542 -5.28 -20.37 5.05
N PHE A 543 -6.40 -19.67 4.88
CA PHE A 543 -6.57 -18.24 5.21
C PHE A 543 -7.63 -17.96 6.31
N SER A 544 -7.80 -18.88 7.25
CA SER A 544 -8.79 -18.75 8.33
C SER A 544 -8.37 -17.77 9.43
N LEU A 545 -9.36 -17.24 10.15
CA LEU A 545 -9.17 -16.48 11.38
C LEU A 545 -9.62 -17.34 12.57
N TYR A 546 -8.67 -17.95 13.28
CA TYR A 546 -8.97 -18.90 14.36
C TYR A 546 -9.66 -18.22 15.56
N GLU A 547 -10.73 -18.82 16.04
CA GLU A 547 -11.39 -18.49 17.31
C GLU A 547 -11.57 -19.77 18.10
N GLY A 548 -11.10 -19.79 19.36
CA GLY A 548 -11.16 -21.01 20.17
C GLY A 548 -10.13 -21.02 21.29
N TYR A 549 -9.74 -22.23 21.68
CA TYR A 549 -8.83 -22.47 22.80
C TYR A 549 -7.48 -23.01 22.33
N LEU A 550 -6.42 -22.63 23.04
CA LEU A 550 -5.14 -23.31 23.04
C LEU A 550 -5.26 -24.47 24.04
N SER A 551 -5.21 -25.71 23.55
CA SER A 551 -5.23 -26.92 24.37
C SER A 551 -3.96 -27.07 25.22
N ASN A 552 -2.83 -26.61 24.71
CA ASN A 552 -1.55 -26.63 25.44
C ASN A 552 -0.76 -25.34 25.20
N PRO A 553 -1.12 -24.20 25.80
CA PRO A 553 -0.40 -22.95 25.61
C PRO A 553 1.04 -23.03 26.17
N LEU A 554 1.91 -22.14 25.70
CA LEU A 554 3.27 -22.01 26.23
C LEU A 554 3.22 -21.75 27.76
N PRO A 555 4.03 -22.45 28.57
CA PRO A 555 4.04 -22.26 30.02
C PRO A 555 4.54 -20.86 30.36
N VAL A 556 4.21 -20.40 31.58
CA VAL A 556 4.69 -19.13 32.11
C VAL A 556 6.22 -19.17 32.19
N PRO A 557 6.94 -18.31 31.45
CA PRO A 557 8.40 -18.30 31.50
C PRO A 557 8.91 -17.70 32.82
N ASP A 558 10.04 -18.21 33.32
CA ASP A 558 10.60 -17.79 34.62
C ASP A 558 10.94 -16.30 34.68
N ILE A 559 11.29 -15.68 33.55
CA ILE A 559 11.55 -14.23 33.46
C ILE A 559 10.37 -13.39 33.96
N LEU A 560 9.12 -13.87 33.88
CA LEU A 560 7.95 -13.14 34.38
C LEU A 560 7.85 -13.17 35.92
N LYS A 561 8.49 -14.14 36.57
CA LYS A 561 8.60 -14.22 38.04
C LYS A 561 9.68 -13.28 38.59
N GLU A 562 10.62 -12.86 37.74
CA GLU A 562 11.71 -11.95 38.09
C GLU A 562 11.28 -10.47 38.00
N LEU A 563 10.28 -10.15 37.18
CA LEU A 563 9.81 -8.78 36.97
C LEU A 563 9.17 -8.18 38.24
N GLY A 564 9.95 -7.43 39.01
CA GLY A 564 9.51 -6.76 40.25
C GLY A 564 10.16 -7.28 41.53
N LYS A 565 11.13 -8.19 41.44
CA LYS A 565 12.26 -8.21 42.38
C LYS A 565 13.22 -7.08 42.00
#